data_AF-A0A7S1FAM5-F1
#
_entry.id   AF-A0A7S1FAM5-F1
#
_cell.length_a   1.000
_cell.length_b   1.000
_cell.length_c   1.000
_cell.angle_alpha   90.00
_cell.angle_beta   90.00
_cell.angle_gamma   90.00
#
_symmetry.space_group_name_H-M   'P 1'
#
loop_
_entity.id
_entity.type
_entity.pdbx_description
1 polymer ?
#
loop_
_entity_poly.entity_id
_entity_poly.type
_entity_poly.pdbx_seq_one_letter_code
_entity_poly.pdbx_strand_id
1 'polypeptide(L)'
;RCFVERHCPGGPAETCATHRDGTSVACGKCQAGTFLDATNACRSCDHDGWSDWIPVLLCVLVAAVGLVVVVFLVNQDILQEQNATITCASVAGLTVTGLQTLGMFDSLSVTFTSPLSDMLQVLSLLSFNIRLRSDCFHGHDVLQNYVLRQLILPMCLLVVAVLLGIKTRLKHGYLLALTNTTGTILSIVFISVVISTITPLILYEHPSGNGWSVRTHPSVLLGSSEFAFLLLVAIVSFLLLVLPFVTVVVYATVMYPRFVCSFAGTWQLLAFRFLFFRFRPSSFYYGAFVMTRSLLLCLVPVVIQDNPATQMMVMSVVILAGLVLQALTRPWKNRLTNIFD
;
A
#
# COMPACT_ATOMS: atom_id res chain seq x y z
N ARG A 1 15.72 23.83 11.39
CA ARG A 1 14.28 23.78 11.78
C ARG A 1 13.75 22.42 11.34
N CYS A 2 13.02 21.72 12.20
CA CYS A 2 12.45 20.41 11.89
C CYS A 2 11.19 20.52 11.00
N PHE A 3 10.89 19.48 10.22
CA PHE A 3 9.62 19.37 9.48
C PHE A 3 8.42 19.39 10.42
N VAL A 4 8.51 18.65 11.54
CA VAL A 4 7.53 18.73 12.62
C VAL A 4 8.08 19.63 13.71
N GLU A 5 7.41 20.75 13.99
CA GLU A 5 7.93 21.77 14.93
C GLU A 5 8.21 21.19 16.32
N ARG A 6 7.35 20.26 16.79
CA ARG A 6 7.53 19.59 18.09
C ARG A 6 8.82 18.74 18.21
N HIS A 7 9.49 18.41 17.10
CA HIS A 7 10.76 17.67 17.13
C HIS A 7 11.94 18.56 17.54
N CYS A 8 11.83 19.86 17.26
CA CYS A 8 12.82 20.87 17.56
C CYS A 8 12.18 21.93 18.48
N PRO A 9 12.26 21.79 19.83
CA PRO A 9 11.65 22.75 20.77
C PRO A 9 12.31 24.15 20.75
N GLY A 10 13.33 24.36 19.93
CA GLY A 10 14.17 25.55 19.91
C GLY A 10 15.45 25.35 20.73
N GLY A 11 16.51 26.09 20.38
CA GLY A 11 17.83 25.96 21.01
C GLY A 11 18.97 25.96 19.98
N PRO A 12 20.23 25.80 20.44
CA PRO A 12 21.38 25.61 19.55
C PRO A 12 21.23 24.32 18.71
N ALA A 13 22.06 24.19 17.67
CA ALA A 13 22.14 22.97 16.87
C ALA A 13 22.31 21.73 17.79
N GLU A 14 21.72 20.60 17.42
CA GLU A 14 21.66 19.33 18.20
C GLU A 14 20.68 19.30 19.38
N THR A 15 19.98 20.41 19.66
CA THR A 15 18.93 20.43 20.71
C THR A 15 17.61 19.86 20.17
N CYS A 16 17.37 18.58 20.44
CA CYS A 16 16.16 17.87 20.01
C CYS A 16 15.16 17.65 21.17
N ALA A 17 13.91 17.35 20.83
CA ALA A 17 12.89 16.96 21.81
C ALA A 17 13.28 15.68 22.57
N THR A 18 12.63 15.43 23.70
CA THR A 18 12.93 14.30 24.60
C THR A 18 12.99 12.97 23.85
N HIS A 19 14.00 12.14 24.16
CA HIS A 19 14.26 10.83 23.55
C HIS A 19 14.54 10.84 22.03
N ARG A 20 14.86 11.99 21.44
CA ARG A 20 15.38 12.08 20.07
C ARG A 20 16.89 12.13 20.03
N ASP A 21 17.45 11.62 18.95
CA ASP A 21 18.90 11.64 18.72
C ASP A 21 19.32 13.02 18.20
N GLY A 22 20.11 13.73 19.00
CA GLY A 22 20.66 15.06 18.71
C GLY A 22 21.63 15.09 17.54
N THR A 23 22.29 13.95 17.25
CA THR A 23 23.23 13.83 16.13
C THR A 23 22.52 13.61 14.79
N SER A 24 21.23 13.25 14.84
CA SER A 24 20.44 12.99 13.64
C SER A 24 19.97 14.30 12.99
N VAL A 25 20.10 14.37 11.66
CA VAL A 25 19.61 15.53 10.89
C VAL A 25 18.12 15.72 11.13
N ALA A 26 17.74 16.97 11.39
CA ALA A 26 16.37 17.38 11.69
C ALA A 26 15.71 16.61 12.86
N CYS A 27 16.51 16.11 13.81
CA CYS A 27 16.05 15.28 14.93
C CYS A 27 15.21 14.08 14.46
N GLY A 28 15.52 13.54 13.27
CA GLY A 28 14.68 12.56 12.58
C GLY A 28 14.63 11.18 13.22
N LYS A 29 15.64 10.82 14.03
CA LYS A 29 15.73 9.50 14.69
C LYS A 29 15.38 9.58 16.18
N CYS A 30 14.74 8.53 16.67
CA CYS A 30 14.57 8.31 18.12
C CYS A 30 15.84 7.66 18.70
N GLN A 31 16.10 7.85 19.99
CA GLN A 31 17.21 7.21 20.68
C GLN A 31 16.97 5.70 20.83
N ALA A 32 18.04 4.91 20.95
CA ALA A 32 17.92 3.46 21.14
C ALA A 32 17.03 3.10 22.35
N GLY A 33 16.17 2.09 22.20
CA GLY A 33 15.22 1.68 23.24
C GLY A 33 13.97 2.56 23.33
N THR A 34 13.71 3.41 22.32
CA THR A 34 12.47 4.17 22.20
C THR A 34 11.78 3.87 20.86
N PHE A 35 10.52 4.24 20.67
CA PHE A 35 9.79 4.09 19.42
C PHE A 35 8.99 5.35 19.09
N LEU A 36 8.71 5.57 17.81
CA LEU A 36 7.91 6.71 17.37
C LEU A 36 6.42 6.41 17.55
N ASP A 37 5.77 7.13 18.47
CA ASP A 37 4.34 7.03 18.71
C ASP A 37 3.51 7.75 17.64
N ALA A 38 2.21 7.45 17.58
CA ALA A 38 1.21 8.06 16.70
C ALA A 38 1.21 9.61 16.76
N THR A 39 1.56 10.18 17.92
CA THR A 39 1.74 11.62 18.12
C THR A 39 3.15 12.12 17.73
N ASN A 40 3.86 11.43 16.82
CA ASN A 40 5.28 11.63 16.45
C ASN A 40 6.22 11.99 17.62
N ALA A 41 5.96 11.46 18.81
CA ALA A 41 6.81 11.60 19.99
C ALA A 41 7.58 10.30 20.20
N CYS A 42 8.84 10.37 20.62
CA CYS A 42 9.61 9.18 20.95
C CYS A 42 9.27 8.75 22.38
N ARG A 43 8.77 7.52 22.56
CA ARG A 43 8.46 6.94 23.88
C ARG A 43 9.36 5.74 24.15
N SER A 44 9.73 5.51 25.40
CA SER A 44 10.51 4.34 25.79
C SER A 44 9.76 3.04 25.52
N CYS A 45 10.50 2.01 25.10
CA CYS A 45 10.01 0.64 25.04
C CYS A 45 9.89 0.09 26.47
N ASP A 46 8.79 -0.61 26.77
CA ASP A 46 8.58 -1.20 28.09
C ASP A 46 9.34 -2.54 28.14
N HIS A 47 10.58 -2.51 28.61
CA HIS A 47 11.49 -3.66 28.60
C HIS A 47 11.02 -4.87 29.45
N ASP A 48 10.04 -4.70 30.34
CA ASP A 48 9.63 -5.72 31.31
C ASP A 48 8.35 -6.48 30.94
N GLY A 49 7.76 -6.26 29.76
CA GLY A 49 6.43 -6.79 29.42
C GLY A 49 6.30 -7.43 28.03
N TRP A 50 5.55 -8.53 27.95
CA TRP A 50 5.07 -9.14 26.70
C TRP A 50 4.13 -8.21 25.90
N SER A 51 3.77 -7.07 26.47
CA SER A 51 2.78 -6.13 25.93
C SER A 51 3.17 -5.53 24.57
N ASP A 52 4.47 -5.39 24.29
CA ASP A 52 4.98 -4.90 23.01
C ASP A 52 4.78 -5.89 21.86
N TRP A 53 4.71 -7.20 22.16
CA TRP A 53 4.51 -8.27 21.18
C TRP A 53 3.05 -8.44 20.77
N ILE A 54 2.11 -8.10 21.65
CA ILE A 54 0.67 -8.29 21.45
C ILE A 54 0.18 -7.68 20.12
N PRO A 55 0.43 -6.40 19.81
CA PRO A 55 -0.15 -5.79 18.63
C PRO A 55 0.50 -6.30 17.33
N VAL A 56 1.78 -6.68 17.36
CA VAL A 56 2.48 -7.31 16.23
C VAL A 56 1.91 -8.71 15.97
N LEU A 57 1.77 -9.53 17.01
CA LEU A 57 1.22 -10.88 16.91
C LEU A 57 -0.23 -10.87 16.43
N LEU A 58 -1.04 -9.93 16.93
CA LEU A 58 -2.42 -9.74 16.48
C LEU A 58 -2.49 -9.38 15.00
N CYS A 59 -1.64 -8.47 14.53
CA CYS A 59 -1.59 -8.11 13.11
C CYS A 59 -1.16 -9.29 12.23
N VAL A 60 -0.16 -10.06 12.65
CA VAL A 60 0.27 -11.27 11.94
C VAL A 60 -0.85 -12.31 11.89
N LEU A 61 -1.58 -12.51 13.00
CA LEU A 61 -2.71 -13.43 13.07
C LEU A 61 -3.83 -12.99 12.12
N VAL A 62 -4.23 -11.72 12.14
CA VAL A 62 -5.26 -11.17 11.25
C VAL A 62 -4.85 -11.31 9.78
N ALA A 63 -3.58 -11.03 9.45
CA ALA A 63 -3.07 -11.22 8.10
C ALA A 63 -3.11 -12.70 7.67
N ALA A 64 -2.68 -13.62 8.53
CA ALA A 64 -2.71 -15.05 8.25
C ALA A 64 -4.14 -15.58 8.02
N VAL A 65 -5.08 -15.20 8.90
CA VAL A 65 -6.51 -15.54 8.74
C VAL A 65 -7.06 -14.93 7.45
N GLY A 66 -6.74 -13.67 7.15
CA GLY A 66 -7.13 -13.01 5.92
C GLY A 66 -6.64 -13.73 4.67
N LEU A 67 -5.38 -14.17 4.64
CA LEU A 67 -4.81 -14.94 3.53
C LEU A 67 -5.53 -16.28 3.32
N VAL A 68 -5.82 -16.99 4.41
CA VAL A 68 -6.58 -18.25 4.35
C VAL A 68 -7.98 -18.00 3.78
N VAL A 69 -8.69 -16.99 4.29
CA VAL A 69 -10.02 -16.61 3.80
C VAL A 69 -9.99 -16.27 2.31
N VAL A 70 -9.02 -15.46 1.85
CA VAL A 70 -8.87 -15.12 0.43
C VAL A 70 -8.62 -16.37 -0.43
N VAL A 71 -7.75 -17.29 0.02
CA VAL A 71 -7.48 -18.57 -0.68
C VAL A 71 -8.75 -19.41 -0.81
N PHE A 72 -9.63 -19.41 0.19
CA PHE A 72 -10.90 -20.14 0.11
C PHE A 72 -11.91 -19.44 -0.78
N LEU A 73 -12.13 -18.13 -0.61
CA LEU A 73 -13.14 -17.36 -1.34
C LEU A 73 -12.83 -17.25 -2.84
N VAL A 74 -11.58 -16.96 -3.21
CA VAL A 74 -11.21 -16.75 -4.62
C VAL A 74 -11.30 -18.04 -5.45
N ASN A 75 -11.14 -19.19 -4.79
CA ASN A 75 -11.09 -20.50 -5.44
C ASN A 75 -12.38 -21.31 -5.22
N GLN A 76 -13.51 -20.65 -4.95
CA GLN A 76 -14.81 -21.31 -4.98
C GLN A 76 -15.24 -21.60 -6.42
N ASP A 77 -15.95 -22.73 -6.59
CA ASP A 77 -16.47 -23.13 -7.89
C ASP A 77 -17.49 -22.12 -8.40
N ILE A 78 -17.38 -21.77 -9.69
CA ILE A 78 -18.23 -20.76 -10.34
C ILE A 78 -19.73 -21.10 -10.20
N LEU A 79 -20.07 -22.39 -10.19
CA LEU A 79 -21.45 -22.87 -10.05
C LEU A 79 -22.03 -22.66 -8.65
N GLN A 80 -21.18 -22.52 -7.63
CA GLN A 80 -21.59 -22.26 -6.25
C GLN A 80 -21.64 -20.77 -5.92
N GLU A 81 -21.13 -19.91 -6.81
CA GLU A 81 -21.09 -18.48 -6.54
C GLU A 81 -22.43 -17.80 -6.77
N GLN A 82 -23.02 -17.34 -5.68
CA GLN A 82 -24.19 -16.49 -5.70
C GLN A 82 -23.81 -15.05 -6.04
N ASN A 83 -24.69 -14.34 -6.75
CA ASN A 83 -24.54 -12.90 -7.01
C ASN A 83 -24.35 -12.08 -5.72
N ALA A 84 -24.91 -12.55 -4.59
CA ALA A 84 -24.70 -11.97 -3.27
C ALA A 84 -23.23 -12.02 -2.83
N THR A 85 -22.57 -13.18 -2.93
CA THR A 85 -21.16 -13.36 -2.58
C THR A 85 -20.25 -12.42 -3.39
N ILE A 86 -20.50 -12.32 -4.69
CA ILE A 86 -19.75 -11.42 -5.59
C ILE A 86 -19.95 -9.95 -5.18
N THR A 87 -21.19 -9.58 -4.81
CA THR A 87 -21.50 -8.22 -4.33
C THR A 87 -20.77 -7.91 -3.04
N CYS A 88 -20.84 -8.80 -2.05
CA CYS A 88 -20.19 -8.63 -0.76
C CYS A 88 -18.66 -8.53 -0.91
N ALA A 89 -18.06 -9.41 -1.70
CA ALA A 89 -16.62 -9.36 -1.98
C ALA A 89 -16.22 -8.06 -2.72
N SER A 90 -17.04 -7.61 -3.66
CA SER A 90 -16.78 -6.35 -4.38
C SER A 90 -16.90 -5.13 -3.47
N VAL A 91 -17.94 -5.07 -2.61
CA VAL A 91 -18.13 -4.00 -1.63
C VAL A 91 -17.00 -3.99 -0.60
N ALA A 92 -16.61 -5.16 -0.07
CA ALA A 92 -15.46 -5.25 0.83
C ALA A 92 -14.16 -4.76 0.16
N GLY A 93 -13.93 -5.15 -1.10
CA GLY A 93 -12.80 -4.67 -1.88
C GLY A 93 -12.82 -3.16 -2.11
N LEU A 94 -13.98 -2.61 -2.48
CA LEU A 94 -14.20 -1.17 -2.63
C LEU A 94 -13.94 -0.39 -1.33
N THR A 95 -14.42 -0.91 -0.20
CA THR A 95 -14.13 -0.33 1.12
C THR A 95 -12.63 -0.32 1.38
N VAL A 96 -11.91 -1.42 1.15
CA VAL A 96 -10.45 -1.47 1.33
C VAL A 96 -9.74 -0.49 0.40
N THR A 97 -10.13 -0.41 -0.88
CA THR A 97 -9.55 0.55 -1.84
C THR A 97 -9.84 2.00 -1.44
N GLY A 98 -11.05 2.30 -0.97
CA GLY A 98 -11.42 3.63 -0.46
C GLY A 98 -10.59 4.00 0.76
N LEU A 99 -10.44 3.07 1.72
CA LEU A 99 -9.60 3.22 2.90
C LEU A 99 -8.11 3.43 2.54
N GLN A 100 -7.56 2.68 1.58
CA GLN A 100 -6.20 2.89 1.10
C GLN A 100 -6.03 4.23 0.37
N THR A 101 -7.03 4.65 -0.41
CA THR A 101 -7.03 5.95 -1.09
C THR A 101 -7.06 7.09 -0.07
N LEU A 102 -7.82 6.96 1.01
CA LEU A 102 -7.80 7.90 2.14
C LEU A 102 -6.44 7.88 2.86
N GLY A 103 -5.88 6.69 3.11
CA GLY A 103 -4.57 6.54 3.74
C GLY A 103 -3.43 7.21 2.95
N MET A 104 -3.56 7.34 1.63
CA MET A 104 -2.60 8.07 0.80
C MET A 104 -2.49 9.55 1.18
N PHE A 105 -3.55 10.16 1.71
CA PHE A 105 -3.49 11.57 2.14
C PHE A 105 -2.48 11.79 3.28
N ASP A 106 -2.12 10.77 4.07
CA ASP A 106 -1.04 10.85 5.07
C ASP A 106 0.34 11.11 4.44
N SER A 107 0.51 10.86 3.13
CA SER A 107 1.75 11.17 2.41
C SER A 107 1.88 12.65 2.03
N LEU A 108 0.80 13.43 2.16
CA LEU A 108 0.78 14.87 1.87
C LEU A 108 1.57 15.67 2.90
N SER A 109 1.93 16.92 2.58
CA SER A 109 2.73 17.78 3.48
C SER A 109 1.92 18.37 4.62
N VAL A 110 0.63 18.04 4.71
CA VAL A 110 -0.32 18.68 5.62
C VAL A 110 -0.43 17.86 6.90
N THR A 111 -0.25 18.54 8.03
CA THR A 111 -0.58 18.00 9.34
C THR A 111 -2.09 18.07 9.54
N PHE A 112 -2.75 16.93 9.51
CA PHE A 112 -4.18 16.86 9.82
C PHE A 112 -4.43 16.92 11.33
N THR A 113 -5.52 17.58 11.72
CA THR A 113 -6.01 17.61 13.10
C THR A 113 -6.90 16.40 13.39
N SER A 114 -7.00 15.99 14.65
CA SER A 114 -7.99 14.98 15.09
C SER A 114 -9.41 15.46 14.73
N PRO A 115 -10.31 14.56 14.24
CA PRO A 115 -10.23 13.09 14.24
C PRO A 115 -9.55 12.46 13.02
N LEU A 116 -9.21 13.25 11.99
CA LEU A 116 -8.73 12.71 10.72
C LEU A 116 -7.34 12.09 10.85
N SER A 117 -6.48 12.63 11.71
CA SER A 117 -5.18 12.02 12.07
C SER A 117 -5.34 10.60 12.61
N ASP A 118 -6.36 10.38 13.44
CA ASP A 118 -6.55 9.13 14.18
C ASP A 118 -7.12 8.05 13.23
N MET A 119 -7.99 8.47 12.30
CA MET A 119 -8.45 7.60 11.20
C MET A 119 -7.29 7.19 10.28
N LEU A 120 -6.43 8.14 9.88
CA LEU A 120 -5.28 7.86 9.01
C LEU A 120 -4.26 6.91 9.66
N GLN A 121 -4.11 6.96 10.99
CA GLN A 121 -3.26 6.01 11.72
C GLN A 121 -3.76 4.57 11.63
N VAL A 122 -5.06 4.33 11.77
CA VAL A 122 -5.64 2.98 11.58
C VAL A 122 -5.44 2.50 10.14
N LEU A 123 -5.51 3.44 9.18
CA LEU A 123 -5.31 3.16 7.75
C LEU A 123 -3.85 2.86 7.38
N SER A 124 -2.87 3.26 8.20
CA SER A 124 -1.46 2.98 7.93
C SER A 124 -1.13 1.48 7.99
N LEU A 125 -1.93 0.70 8.72
CA LEU A 125 -1.85 -0.77 8.72
C LEU A 125 -2.14 -1.35 7.33
N LEU A 126 -3.09 -0.75 6.59
CA LEU A 126 -3.43 -1.17 5.24
C LEU A 126 -2.36 -0.74 4.22
N SER A 127 -1.55 0.28 4.50
CA SER A 127 -0.47 0.78 3.61
C SER A 127 0.89 0.08 3.83
N PHE A 128 0.91 -1.02 4.59
CA PHE A 128 2.12 -1.71 5.07
C PHE A 128 3.08 -0.77 5.83
N ASN A 129 2.62 0.41 6.25
CA ASN A 129 3.41 1.30 7.09
C ASN A 129 3.12 0.92 8.55
N ILE A 130 3.72 -0.20 8.94
CA ILE A 130 3.64 -0.74 10.27
C ILE A 130 4.48 0.17 11.18
N ARG A 131 3.89 1.26 11.66
CA ARG A 131 4.41 2.08 12.78
C ARG A 131 4.06 1.45 14.13
N LEU A 132 4.02 0.12 14.18
CA LEU A 132 3.86 -0.60 15.43
C LEU A 132 5.15 -0.44 16.24
N ARG A 133 5.17 -0.87 17.50
CA ARG A 133 6.37 -0.88 18.37
C ARG A 133 7.51 -1.78 17.82
N SER A 134 7.55 -2.07 16.51
CA SER A 134 8.58 -2.83 15.82
C SER A 134 9.97 -2.22 15.92
N ASP A 135 10.05 -0.89 16.06
CA ASP A 135 11.29 -0.16 16.32
C ASP A 135 11.99 -0.63 17.62
N CYS A 136 11.23 -1.13 18.59
CA CYS A 136 11.79 -1.68 19.83
C CYS A 136 12.59 -2.98 19.61
N PHE A 137 12.36 -3.70 18.51
CA PHE A 137 13.01 -4.99 18.24
C PHE A 137 14.16 -4.89 17.24
N HIS A 138 13.94 -4.17 16.15
CA HIS A 138 14.88 -4.09 15.03
C HIS A 138 15.77 -2.84 15.07
N GLY A 139 15.58 -1.97 16.07
CA GLY A 139 16.26 -0.69 16.15
C GLY A 139 15.77 0.32 15.11
N HIS A 140 16.49 1.43 14.99
CA HIS A 140 16.10 2.58 14.16
C HIS A 140 16.81 2.63 12.81
N ASP A 141 17.31 1.50 12.30
CA ASP A 141 17.94 1.50 10.98
C ASP A 141 16.87 1.64 9.89
N VAL A 142 16.93 2.78 9.19
CA VAL A 142 16.00 3.16 8.13
C VAL A 142 16.05 2.17 6.97
N LEU A 143 17.26 1.73 6.60
CA LEU A 143 17.44 0.83 5.44
C LEU A 143 16.85 -0.55 5.73
N GLN A 144 17.19 -1.13 6.89
CA GLN A 144 16.68 -2.45 7.28
C GLN A 144 15.14 -2.46 7.35
N ASN A 145 14.55 -1.45 8.00
CA ASN A 145 13.09 -1.35 8.11
C ASN A 145 12.43 -1.19 6.74
N TYR A 146 13.05 -0.43 5.83
CA TYR A 146 12.55 -0.29 4.46
C TYR A 146 12.62 -1.62 3.68
N VAL A 147 13.73 -2.36 3.78
CA VAL A 147 13.88 -3.67 3.12
C VAL A 147 12.86 -4.68 3.66
N LEU A 148 12.70 -4.76 4.98
CA LEU A 148 11.70 -5.64 5.60
C LEU A 148 10.28 -5.32 5.10
N ARG A 149 9.94 -4.03 5.00
CA ARG A 149 8.66 -3.58 4.44
C ARG A 149 8.43 -4.07 3.00
N GLN A 150 9.46 -4.05 2.16
CA GLN A 150 9.35 -4.53 0.77
C GLN A 150 9.25 -6.06 0.65
N LEU A 151 9.74 -6.80 1.65
CA LEU A 151 9.67 -8.26 1.70
C LEU A 151 8.31 -8.79 2.17
N ILE A 152 7.46 -7.97 2.79
CA ILE A 152 6.14 -8.39 3.29
C ILE A 152 5.31 -9.05 2.18
N LEU A 153 5.16 -8.39 1.02
CA LEU A 153 4.36 -8.92 -0.07
C LEU A 153 4.93 -10.23 -0.67
N PRO A 154 6.22 -10.32 -1.05
CA PRO A 154 6.84 -11.58 -1.45
C PRO A 154 6.60 -12.72 -0.46
N MET A 155 6.73 -12.45 0.84
CA MET A 155 6.47 -13.44 1.89
C MET A 155 5.00 -13.86 1.93
N CYS A 156 4.06 -12.92 1.82
CA CYS A 156 2.63 -13.23 1.71
C CYS A 156 2.33 -14.12 0.50
N LEU A 157 2.90 -13.82 -0.67
CA LEU A 157 2.71 -14.61 -1.89
C LEU A 157 3.32 -16.01 -1.77
N LEU A 158 4.47 -16.14 -1.10
CA LEU A 158 5.08 -17.43 -0.81
C LEU A 158 4.20 -18.28 0.12
N VAL A 159 3.65 -17.68 1.18
CA VAL A 159 2.70 -18.35 2.08
C VAL A 159 1.46 -18.82 1.30
N VAL A 160 0.92 -17.99 0.40
CA VAL A 160 -0.22 -18.37 -0.45
C VAL A 160 0.12 -19.52 -1.38
N ALA A 161 1.31 -19.51 -2.00
CA ALA A 161 1.78 -20.61 -2.85
C ALA A 161 1.88 -21.92 -2.05
N VAL A 162 2.42 -21.87 -0.82
CA VAL A 162 2.49 -23.03 0.08
C VAL A 162 1.10 -23.52 0.48
N LEU A 163 0.21 -22.63 0.92
CA LEU A 163 -1.17 -22.99 1.33
C LEU A 163 -1.95 -23.63 0.16
N LEU A 164 -1.85 -23.05 -1.03
CA LEU A 164 -2.46 -23.60 -2.23
C LEU A 164 -1.82 -24.93 -2.63
N GLY A 165 -0.49 -25.06 -2.52
CA GLY A 165 0.22 -26.30 -2.81
C GLY A 165 -0.21 -27.44 -1.89
N ILE A 166 -0.41 -27.14 -0.59
CA ILE A 166 -0.96 -28.09 0.40
C ILE A 166 -2.42 -28.44 0.04
N LYS A 167 -3.27 -27.44 -0.20
CA LYS A 167 -4.70 -27.62 -0.50
C LYS A 167 -4.93 -28.45 -1.76
N THR A 168 -4.26 -28.12 -2.86
CA THR A 168 -4.44 -28.78 -4.16
C THR A 168 -3.55 -30.00 -4.33
N ARG A 169 -2.62 -30.26 -3.38
CA ARG A 169 -1.58 -31.29 -3.49
C ARG A 169 -0.76 -31.16 -4.79
N LEU A 170 -0.58 -29.91 -5.26
CA LEU A 170 0.08 -29.57 -6.54
C LEU A 170 -0.55 -30.25 -7.77
N LYS A 171 -1.83 -30.65 -7.70
CA LYS A 171 -2.56 -31.27 -8.82
C LYS A 171 -3.12 -30.24 -9.80
N HIS A 172 -3.78 -30.74 -10.84
CA HIS A 172 -4.49 -29.93 -11.85
C HIS A 172 -5.31 -28.82 -11.20
N GLY A 173 -5.12 -27.58 -11.66
CA GLY A 173 -5.77 -26.38 -11.12
C GLY A 173 -4.91 -25.53 -10.17
N TYR A 174 -3.77 -26.03 -9.68
CA TYR A 174 -2.86 -25.26 -8.81
C TYR A 174 -2.44 -23.92 -9.44
N LEU A 175 -1.95 -23.92 -10.68
CA LEU A 175 -1.49 -22.70 -11.35
C LEU A 175 -2.63 -21.69 -11.58
N LEU A 176 -3.84 -22.19 -11.85
CA LEU A 176 -5.01 -21.35 -12.03
C LEU A 176 -5.41 -20.67 -10.72
N ALA A 177 -5.45 -21.45 -9.64
CA ALA A 177 -5.74 -20.96 -8.30
C ALA A 177 -4.67 -19.97 -7.82
N LEU A 178 -3.40 -20.27 -8.08
CA LEU A 178 -2.27 -19.42 -7.73
C LEU A 178 -2.34 -18.08 -8.48
N THR A 179 -2.62 -18.10 -9.78
CA THR A 179 -2.73 -16.88 -10.60
C THR A 179 -3.87 -15.99 -10.11
N ASN A 180 -5.06 -16.57 -9.88
CA ASN A 180 -6.20 -15.82 -9.40
C ASN A 180 -6.01 -15.26 -7.99
N THR A 181 -5.47 -16.07 -7.07
CA THR A 181 -5.27 -15.64 -5.68
C THR A 181 -4.19 -14.56 -5.61
N THR A 182 -3.07 -14.77 -6.30
CA THR A 182 -1.99 -13.79 -6.41
C THR A 182 -2.48 -12.48 -7.04
N GLY A 183 -3.18 -12.55 -8.17
CA GLY A 183 -3.74 -11.37 -8.83
C GLY A 183 -4.77 -10.64 -7.97
N THR A 184 -5.58 -11.37 -7.20
CA THR A 184 -6.55 -10.78 -6.27
C THR A 184 -5.83 -10.04 -5.13
N ILE A 185 -4.83 -10.68 -4.51
CA ILE A 185 -4.04 -10.06 -3.43
C ILE A 185 -3.33 -8.82 -3.95
N LEU A 186 -2.62 -8.92 -5.08
CA LEU A 186 -1.94 -7.78 -5.69
C LEU A 186 -2.90 -6.63 -6.04
N SER A 187 -4.12 -6.95 -6.50
CA SER A 187 -5.15 -5.94 -6.75
C SER A 187 -5.60 -5.24 -5.46
N ILE A 188 -5.76 -6.00 -4.36
CA ILE A 188 -6.19 -5.48 -3.06
C ILE A 188 -5.13 -4.58 -2.46
N VAL A 189 -3.85 -4.95 -2.55
CA VAL A 189 -2.75 -4.23 -1.89
C VAL A 189 -2.02 -3.25 -2.81
N PHE A 190 -2.51 -3.04 -4.03
CA PHE A 190 -1.80 -2.30 -5.08
C PHE A 190 -1.35 -0.91 -4.65
N ILE A 191 -2.26 -0.09 -4.10
CA ILE A 191 -1.95 1.28 -3.64
C ILE A 191 -0.86 1.22 -2.57
N SER A 192 -0.99 0.33 -1.60
CA SER A 192 -0.04 0.15 -0.51
C SER A 192 1.36 -0.20 -0.99
N VAL A 193 1.47 -1.09 -1.98
CA VAL A 193 2.75 -1.47 -2.57
C VAL A 193 3.35 -0.28 -3.33
N VAL A 194 2.58 0.38 -4.17
CA VAL A 194 3.05 1.54 -4.94
C VAL A 194 3.56 2.63 -4.00
N ILE A 195 2.75 3.05 -3.02
CA ILE A 195 3.16 4.05 -2.01
C ILE A 195 4.42 3.60 -1.27
N SER A 196 4.48 2.34 -0.83
CA SER A 196 5.67 1.79 -0.16
C SER A 196 6.92 1.94 -1.02
N THR A 197 6.84 1.61 -2.31
CA THR A 197 7.99 1.72 -3.24
C THR A 197 8.43 3.14 -3.53
N ILE A 198 7.50 4.10 -3.63
CA ILE A 198 7.82 5.49 -3.97
C ILE A 198 8.08 6.38 -2.76
N THR A 199 7.86 5.87 -1.53
CA THR A 199 8.03 6.63 -0.28
C THR A 199 9.38 7.35 -0.21
N PRO A 200 10.53 6.74 -0.57
CA PRO A 200 11.83 7.44 -0.53
C PRO A 200 11.95 8.61 -1.50
N LEU A 201 11.10 8.68 -2.53
CA LEU A 201 11.07 9.75 -3.53
C LEU A 201 10.24 10.96 -3.09
N ILE A 202 9.51 10.85 -1.98
CA ILE A 202 8.75 11.96 -1.40
C ILE A 202 9.73 12.78 -0.56
N LEU A 203 10.27 13.84 -1.17
CA LEU A 203 11.22 14.73 -0.53
C LEU A 203 10.51 15.98 0.01
N TYR A 204 11.22 16.71 0.85
CA TYR A 204 10.87 18.08 1.23
C TYR A 204 12.13 18.92 1.33
N GLU A 205 12.00 20.19 0.99
CA GLU A 205 13.06 21.18 1.12
C GLU A 205 13.18 21.68 2.55
N HIS A 206 14.41 21.80 3.05
CA HIS A 206 14.64 22.44 4.34
C HIS A 206 14.45 23.95 4.23
N PRO A 207 13.83 24.63 5.21
CA PRO A 207 13.60 26.08 5.17
C PRO A 207 14.89 26.92 5.18
N SER A 208 16.05 26.30 5.40
CA SER A 208 17.37 26.93 5.27
C SER A 208 17.91 26.93 3.84
N GLY A 209 17.23 26.31 2.86
CA GLY A 209 17.66 26.20 1.46
C GLY A 209 18.86 25.28 1.23
N ASN A 210 19.37 24.62 2.27
CA ASN A 210 20.64 23.87 2.24
C ASN A 210 20.44 22.38 1.93
N GLY A 211 19.38 22.01 1.21
CA GLY A 211 19.18 20.65 0.71
C GLY A 211 17.79 20.08 0.95
N TRP A 212 17.65 18.81 0.56
CA TRP A 212 16.42 18.06 0.56
C TRP A 212 16.57 16.81 1.42
N SER A 213 15.52 16.44 2.15
CA SER A 213 15.46 15.19 2.93
C SER A 213 14.24 14.37 2.55
N VAL A 214 14.31 13.06 2.80
CA VAL A 214 13.15 12.17 2.67
C VAL A 214 12.12 12.52 3.74
N ARG A 215 10.85 12.67 3.36
CA ARG A 215 9.78 13.12 4.28
C ARG A 215 9.53 12.13 5.42
N THR A 216 9.44 10.85 5.12
CA THR A 216 9.17 9.81 6.14
C THR A 216 10.38 9.54 7.03
N HIS A 217 11.59 9.81 6.54
CA HIS A 217 12.83 9.68 7.29
C HIS A 217 13.68 10.95 7.14
N PRO A 218 13.37 12.02 7.91
CA PRO A 218 14.06 13.31 7.83
C PRO A 218 15.58 13.24 8.00
N SER A 219 16.08 12.18 8.65
CA SER A 219 17.51 11.95 8.85
C SER A 219 18.27 11.62 7.56
N VAL A 220 17.57 11.18 6.50
CA VAL A 220 18.18 10.81 5.23
C VAL A 220 18.17 12.02 4.29
N LEU A 221 19.38 12.49 3.95
CA LEU A 221 19.62 13.61 3.05
C LEU A 221 19.75 13.13 1.60
N LEU A 222 19.26 13.95 0.66
CA LEU A 222 19.49 13.77 -0.77
C LEU A 222 20.99 13.81 -1.06
N GLY A 223 21.51 12.81 -1.77
CA GLY A 223 22.94 12.69 -2.09
C GLY A 223 23.77 11.89 -1.08
N SER A 224 23.18 11.45 0.05
CA SER A 224 23.83 10.51 0.97
C SER A 224 23.94 9.09 0.39
N SER A 225 24.89 8.29 0.90
CA SER A 225 24.99 6.87 0.57
C SER A 225 23.75 6.09 1.03
N GLU A 226 23.20 6.42 2.21
CA GLU A 226 21.94 5.85 2.71
C GLU A 226 20.78 6.09 1.71
N PHE A 227 20.66 7.31 1.18
CA PHE A 227 19.66 7.62 0.16
C PHE A 227 19.87 6.79 -1.13
N ALA A 228 21.11 6.61 -1.58
CA ALA A 228 21.41 5.80 -2.76
C ALA A 228 20.96 4.33 -2.59
N PHE A 229 21.15 3.74 -1.39
CA PHE A 229 20.66 2.39 -1.10
C PHE A 229 19.13 2.33 -1.02
N LEU A 230 18.47 3.32 -0.41
CA LEU A 230 17.01 3.39 -0.38
C LEU A 230 16.42 3.52 -1.80
N LEU A 231 17.05 4.33 -2.65
CA LEU A 231 16.68 4.49 -4.04
C LEU A 231 16.87 3.18 -4.83
N LEU A 232 17.98 2.48 -4.62
CA LEU A 232 18.24 1.18 -5.25
C LEU A 232 17.14 0.18 -4.89
N VAL A 233 16.81 0.05 -3.59
CA VAL A 233 15.75 -0.85 -3.13
C VAL A 233 14.39 -0.43 -3.70
N ALA A 234 14.08 0.87 -3.74
CA ALA A 234 12.85 1.39 -4.36
C ALA A 234 12.73 1.00 -5.84
N ILE A 235 13.79 1.19 -6.62
CA ILE A 235 13.83 0.83 -8.05
C ILE A 235 13.64 -0.68 -8.22
N VAL A 236 14.39 -1.49 -7.46
CA VAL A 236 14.28 -2.96 -7.53
C VAL A 236 12.88 -3.43 -7.17
N SER A 237 12.29 -2.93 -6.08
CA SER A 237 10.92 -3.27 -5.68
C SER A 237 9.89 -2.81 -6.71
N PHE A 238 10.04 -1.63 -7.30
CA PHE A 238 9.15 -1.16 -8.36
C PHE A 238 9.21 -2.06 -9.61
N LEU A 239 10.42 -2.41 -10.05
CA LEU A 239 10.64 -3.27 -11.23
C LEU A 239 10.17 -4.72 -11.01
N LEU A 240 10.26 -5.24 -9.78
CA LEU A 240 9.88 -6.63 -9.47
C LEU A 240 8.42 -6.80 -9.03
N LEU A 241 7.82 -5.79 -8.39
CA LEU A 241 6.48 -5.92 -7.79
C LEU A 241 5.43 -5.12 -8.56
N VAL A 242 5.70 -3.85 -8.86
CA VAL A 242 4.70 -2.94 -9.44
C VAL A 242 4.63 -3.11 -10.96
N LEU A 243 5.76 -2.96 -11.64
CA LEU A 243 5.81 -2.96 -13.11
C LEU A 243 5.30 -4.27 -13.73
N PRO A 244 5.65 -5.47 -13.23
CA PRO A 244 5.17 -6.71 -13.82
C PRO A 244 3.66 -6.87 -13.66
N PHE A 245 3.11 -6.49 -12.49
CA PHE A 245 1.68 -6.56 -12.26
C PHE A 245 0.90 -5.62 -13.17
N VAL A 246 1.34 -4.35 -13.30
CA VAL A 246 0.72 -3.39 -14.24
C VAL A 246 0.80 -3.91 -15.67
N THR A 247 1.95 -4.46 -16.08
CA THR A 247 2.14 -5.03 -17.42
C THR A 247 1.18 -6.18 -17.67
N VAL A 248 1.00 -7.08 -16.71
CA VAL A 248 0.05 -8.21 -16.81
C VAL A 248 -1.39 -7.72 -16.91
N VAL A 249 -1.79 -6.71 -16.12
CA VAL A 249 -3.14 -6.13 -16.17
C VAL A 249 -3.42 -5.48 -17.54
N VAL A 250 -2.47 -4.71 -18.06
CA VAL A 250 -2.59 -4.09 -19.39
C VAL A 250 -2.63 -5.14 -20.48
N TYR A 251 -1.73 -6.12 -20.45
CA TYR A 251 -1.69 -7.24 -21.39
C TYR A 251 -3.02 -8.00 -21.41
N ALA A 252 -3.51 -8.41 -20.23
CA ALA A 252 -4.76 -9.15 -20.11
C ALA A 252 -5.94 -8.34 -20.68
N THR A 253 -5.97 -7.03 -20.39
CA THR A 253 -7.04 -6.14 -20.88
C THR A 253 -7.02 -6.00 -22.40
N VAL A 254 -5.85 -5.81 -23.01
CA VAL A 254 -5.70 -5.70 -24.47
C VAL A 254 -6.04 -7.04 -25.16
N MET A 255 -5.68 -8.16 -24.54
CA MET A 255 -5.91 -9.50 -25.10
C MET A 255 -7.31 -10.06 -24.82
N TYR A 256 -8.11 -9.40 -23.98
CA TYR A 256 -9.45 -9.85 -23.61
C TYR A 256 -10.34 -10.23 -24.81
N PRO A 257 -10.44 -9.43 -25.90
CA PRO A 257 -11.27 -9.80 -27.05
C PRO A 257 -10.82 -11.11 -27.73
N ARG A 258 -9.50 -11.37 -27.76
CA ARG A 258 -8.96 -12.61 -28.33
C ARG A 258 -9.26 -13.81 -27.44
N PHE A 259 -9.29 -13.64 -26.12
CA PHE A 259 -9.63 -14.70 -25.18
C PHE A 259 -11.09 -15.13 -25.28
N VAL A 260 -12.01 -14.19 -25.54
CA VAL A 260 -13.45 -14.49 -25.67
C VAL A 260 -13.78 -15.20 -26.97
N CYS A 261 -13.09 -14.88 -28.07
CA CYS A 261 -13.37 -15.46 -29.39
C CYS A 261 -12.77 -16.85 -29.63
N SER A 262 -11.84 -17.30 -28.79
CA SER A 262 -11.12 -18.56 -28.98
C SER A 262 -11.50 -19.59 -27.92
N PHE A 263 -11.81 -20.83 -28.32
CA PHE A 263 -12.04 -21.94 -27.38
C PHE A 263 -10.82 -22.21 -26.49
N ALA A 264 -9.61 -22.02 -27.05
CA ALA A 264 -8.35 -22.10 -26.31
C ALA A 264 -8.17 -20.97 -25.28
N GLY A 265 -8.93 -19.87 -25.40
CA GLY A 265 -8.93 -18.71 -24.51
C GLY A 265 -9.61 -18.94 -23.16
N THR A 266 -10.33 -20.06 -23.00
CA THR A 266 -11.08 -20.39 -21.78
C THR A 266 -10.16 -20.42 -20.55
N TRP A 267 -8.95 -20.96 -20.68
CA TRP A 267 -7.99 -21.00 -19.57
C TRP A 267 -7.54 -19.60 -19.15
N GLN A 268 -7.25 -18.71 -20.11
CA GLN A 268 -6.81 -17.34 -19.84
C GLN A 268 -7.93 -16.54 -19.16
N LEU A 269 -9.18 -16.69 -19.61
CA LEU A 269 -10.33 -16.06 -18.96
C LEU A 269 -10.49 -16.51 -17.50
N LEU A 270 -10.27 -17.80 -17.24
CA LEU A 270 -10.27 -18.34 -15.88
C LEU A 270 -9.08 -17.85 -15.08
N ALA A 271 -7.90 -17.69 -15.67
CA ALA A 271 -6.67 -17.25 -14.98
C ALA A 271 -6.70 -15.75 -14.61
N PHE A 272 -7.34 -14.93 -15.44
CA PHE A 272 -7.56 -13.51 -15.20
C PHE A 272 -8.92 -13.21 -14.58
N ARG A 273 -9.53 -14.18 -13.91
CA ARG A 273 -10.81 -14.01 -13.23
C ARG A 273 -10.72 -12.90 -12.17
N PHE A 274 -9.60 -12.78 -11.46
CA PHE A 274 -9.37 -11.69 -10.50
C PHE A 274 -9.60 -10.28 -11.09
N LEU A 275 -9.32 -10.10 -12.39
CA LEU A 275 -9.42 -8.83 -13.09
C LEU A 275 -10.82 -8.61 -13.68
N PHE A 276 -11.35 -9.58 -14.43
CA PHE A 276 -12.57 -9.37 -15.23
C PHE A 276 -13.87 -9.75 -14.50
N PHE A 277 -13.81 -10.64 -13.51
CA PHE A 277 -15.00 -11.30 -13.00
C PHE A 277 -16.00 -10.37 -12.31
N ARG A 278 -15.54 -9.25 -11.76
CA ARG A 278 -16.39 -8.26 -11.08
C ARG A 278 -17.09 -7.27 -12.02
N PHE A 279 -16.60 -7.15 -13.26
CA PHE A 279 -17.06 -6.17 -14.24
C PHE A 279 -17.93 -6.80 -15.32
N ARG A 280 -18.75 -5.97 -15.95
CA ARG A 280 -19.54 -6.36 -17.12
C ARG A 280 -18.60 -6.66 -18.30
N PRO A 281 -18.89 -7.68 -19.14
CA PRO A 281 -18.11 -7.96 -20.33
C PRO A 281 -18.00 -6.76 -21.29
N SER A 282 -19.01 -5.88 -21.35
CA SER A 282 -18.98 -4.64 -22.13
C SER A 282 -17.98 -3.59 -21.63
N SER A 283 -17.53 -3.71 -20.38
CA SER A 283 -16.67 -2.73 -19.68
C SER A 283 -15.43 -3.42 -19.09
N PHE A 284 -14.88 -4.41 -19.80
CA PHE A 284 -13.73 -5.21 -19.37
C PHE A 284 -12.47 -4.37 -19.04
N TYR A 285 -12.32 -3.19 -19.66
CA TYR A 285 -11.20 -2.27 -19.46
C TYR A 285 -11.20 -1.55 -18.11
N TYR A 286 -12.32 -1.56 -17.37
CA TYR A 286 -12.45 -0.75 -16.17
C TYR A 286 -11.49 -1.18 -15.04
N GLY A 287 -11.14 -2.47 -14.96
CA GLY A 287 -10.12 -2.95 -14.00
C GLY A 287 -8.75 -2.29 -14.22
N ALA A 288 -8.32 -2.17 -15.47
CA ALA A 288 -7.08 -1.46 -15.81
C ALA A 288 -7.20 0.04 -15.51
N PHE A 289 -8.34 0.65 -15.82
CA PHE A 289 -8.60 2.06 -15.50
C PHE A 289 -8.46 2.35 -13.99
N VAL A 290 -9.06 1.53 -13.12
CA VAL A 290 -8.94 1.67 -11.66
C VAL A 290 -7.48 1.60 -11.21
N MET A 291 -6.69 0.67 -11.75
CA MET A 291 -5.26 0.58 -11.43
C MET A 291 -4.47 1.80 -11.92
N THR A 292 -4.74 2.30 -13.12
CA THR A 292 -4.11 3.53 -13.64
C THR A 292 -4.46 4.74 -12.78
N ARG A 293 -5.74 4.90 -12.40
CA ARG A 293 -6.18 5.96 -11.48
C ARG A 293 -5.44 5.88 -10.15
N SER A 294 -5.33 4.70 -9.56
CA SER A 294 -4.59 4.46 -8.31
C SER A 294 -3.10 4.82 -8.43
N LEU A 295 -2.46 4.46 -9.56
CA LEU A 295 -1.07 4.81 -9.82
C LEU A 295 -0.89 6.33 -9.96
N LEU A 296 -1.77 7.00 -10.71
CA LEU A 296 -1.74 8.45 -10.87
C LEU A 296 -1.86 9.16 -9.53
N LEU A 297 -2.77 8.70 -8.66
CA LEU A 297 -2.89 9.23 -7.31
C LEU A 297 -1.57 9.08 -6.56
N CYS A 298 -0.99 7.88 -6.49
CA CYS A 298 0.27 7.65 -5.78
C CYS A 298 1.43 8.53 -6.27
N LEU A 299 1.46 8.89 -7.56
CA LEU A 299 2.51 9.75 -8.13
C LEU A 299 2.38 11.24 -7.77
N VAL A 300 1.19 11.72 -7.37
CA VAL A 300 0.97 13.13 -7.02
C VAL A 300 1.98 13.67 -5.99
N PRO A 301 2.18 13.05 -4.81
CA PRO A 301 3.12 13.56 -3.81
C PRO A 301 4.59 13.49 -4.25
N VAL A 302 4.91 12.72 -5.30
CA VAL A 302 6.27 12.64 -5.86
C VAL A 302 6.51 13.76 -6.87
N VAL A 303 5.52 14.05 -7.73
CA VAL A 303 5.62 15.05 -8.80
C VAL A 303 5.45 16.47 -8.26
N ILE A 304 4.54 16.66 -7.31
CA ILE A 304 4.25 17.96 -6.69
C ILE A 304 4.66 17.82 -5.23
N GLN A 305 5.74 18.44 -4.77
CA GLN A 305 6.27 18.22 -3.41
C GLN A 305 6.02 19.41 -2.47
N ASP A 306 6.10 20.63 -3.00
CA ASP A 306 6.20 21.86 -2.20
C ASP A 306 4.85 22.57 -1.96
N ASN A 307 3.82 22.26 -2.75
CA ASN A 307 2.52 22.91 -2.64
C ASN A 307 1.41 21.91 -2.27
N PRO A 308 1.03 21.82 -0.96
CA PRO A 308 0.00 20.90 -0.52
C PRO A 308 -1.39 21.19 -1.11
N ALA A 309 -1.72 22.47 -1.36
CA ALA A 309 -3.00 22.83 -1.95
C ALA A 309 -3.12 22.29 -3.38
N THR A 310 -2.05 22.41 -4.18
CA THR A 310 -2.01 21.84 -5.53
C THR A 310 -2.06 20.32 -5.50
N GLN A 311 -1.35 19.65 -4.56
CA GLN A 311 -1.44 18.20 -4.39
C GLN A 311 -2.90 17.75 -4.17
N MET A 312 -3.59 18.39 -3.21
CA MET A 312 -4.99 18.07 -2.89
C MET A 312 -5.93 18.34 -4.07
N MET A 313 -5.73 19.45 -4.79
CA MET A 313 -6.53 19.79 -5.95
C MET A 313 -6.36 18.76 -7.07
N VAL A 314 -5.12 18.35 -7.39
CA VAL A 314 -4.84 17.34 -8.43
C VAL A 314 -5.41 15.98 -8.03
N MET A 315 -5.23 15.53 -6.78
CA MET A 315 -5.85 14.29 -6.30
C MET A 315 -7.38 14.34 -6.42
N SER A 316 -7.99 15.46 -6.07
CA SER A 316 -9.44 15.66 -6.19
C SER A 316 -9.91 15.57 -7.63
N VAL A 317 -9.19 16.19 -8.58
CA VAL A 317 -9.50 16.10 -10.01
C VAL A 317 -9.41 14.65 -10.51
N VAL A 318 -8.38 13.90 -10.13
CA VAL A 318 -8.23 12.49 -10.52
C VAL A 318 -9.36 11.62 -9.95
N ILE A 319 -9.76 11.85 -8.69
CA ILE A 319 -10.88 11.17 -8.05
C ILE A 319 -12.20 11.48 -8.76
N LEU A 320 -12.48 12.76 -9.02
CA LEU A 320 -13.71 13.21 -9.68
C LEU A 320 -13.80 12.70 -11.13
N ALA A 321 -12.70 12.73 -11.88
CA ALA A 321 -12.66 12.15 -13.23
C ALA A 321 -12.98 10.65 -13.21
N GLY A 322 -12.47 9.93 -12.21
CA GLY A 322 -12.81 8.53 -11.95
C GLY A 322 -14.29 8.31 -11.68
N LEU A 323 -14.87 9.13 -10.80
CA LEU A 323 -16.29 9.08 -10.43
C LEU A 323 -17.20 9.35 -11.65
N VAL A 324 -16.87 10.36 -12.46
CA VAL A 324 -17.63 10.67 -13.68
C VAL A 324 -17.61 9.49 -14.65
N LEU A 325 -16.44 8.90 -14.89
CA LEU A 325 -16.35 7.75 -15.79
C LEU A 325 -17.12 6.53 -15.27
N GLN A 326 -17.04 6.25 -13.97
CA GLN A 326 -17.83 5.20 -13.32
C GLN A 326 -19.34 5.45 -13.46
N ALA A 327 -19.79 6.68 -13.21
CA ALA A 327 -21.21 7.04 -13.29
C ALA A 327 -21.77 6.89 -14.71
N LEU A 328 -20.97 7.22 -15.72
CA LEU A 328 -21.32 7.07 -17.14
C LEU A 328 -21.30 5.62 -17.62
N THR A 329 -20.28 4.84 -17.23
CA THR A 329 -20.07 3.48 -17.76
C THR A 329 -20.76 2.38 -16.96
N ARG A 330 -21.05 2.62 -15.67
CA ARG A 330 -21.63 1.65 -14.72
C ARG A 330 -21.05 0.24 -14.88
N PRO A 331 -19.73 0.10 -14.66
CA PRO A 331 -18.95 -1.05 -15.10
C PRO A 331 -19.19 -2.31 -14.27
N TRP A 332 -19.68 -2.20 -13.04
CA TRP A 332 -19.90 -3.34 -12.16
C TRP A 332 -21.08 -4.18 -12.63
N LYS A 333 -21.00 -5.51 -12.47
CA LYS A 333 -22.11 -6.42 -12.80
C LYS A 333 -23.38 -6.05 -12.04
N ASN A 334 -23.25 -5.85 -10.72
CA ASN A 334 -24.38 -5.58 -9.84
C ASN A 334 -24.66 -4.08 -9.69
N ARG A 335 -25.94 -3.72 -9.68
CA ARG A 335 -26.38 -2.32 -9.56
C ARG A 335 -26.00 -1.70 -8.21
N LEU A 336 -26.09 -2.48 -7.13
CA LEU A 336 -25.72 -2.02 -5.79
C LEU A 336 -24.25 -1.61 -5.73
N THR A 337 -23.36 -2.41 -6.33
CA THR A 337 -21.92 -2.10 -6.38
C THR A 337 -21.62 -0.83 -7.16
N ASN A 338 -22.37 -0.54 -8.24
CA ASN A 338 -22.22 0.72 -8.98
C ASN A 338 -22.67 1.96 -8.19
N ILE A 339 -23.55 1.81 -7.20
CA ILE A 339 -24.02 2.91 -6.34
C ILE A 339 -23.05 3.11 -5.15
N PHE A 340 -22.43 2.02 -4.69
CA PHE A 340 -21.52 2.03 -3.56
C PHE A 340 -20.13 2.56 -3.91
N ASP A 341 -19.59 2.19 -5.08
CA ASP A 341 -18.36 2.78 -5.65
C ASP A 341 -18.54 4.29 -5.87
#